data_AF-A0A434F2F3-F1
#
_entry.id   AF-A0A434F2F3-F1
#
_cell.length_a   1.000
_cell.length_b   1.000
_cell.length_c   1.000
_cell.angle_alpha   90.00
_cell.angle_beta   90.00
_cell.angle_gamma   90.00
#
_symmetry.space_group_name_H-M   'P 1'
#
loop_
_entity.id
_entity.type
_entity.pdbx_description
1 polymer ?
#
loop_
_entity_poly.entity_id
_entity_poly.type
_entity_poly.pdbx_seq_one_letter_code
_entity_poly.pdbx_strand_id
1 'polypeptide(L)'
;MLAETKFAATKPLDAPALGEPYLLTPGPLTTAYAVKQAMLRDWGSWDGDFRAMTADLRRRLLALTGDARDEFDCVPMQGSGSFCVEAMLGSFVPKDGKVLVLANGAYGLRAAQ
;
A
#
# COMPACT_ATOMS: atom_id res chain seq x y z
N MET A 1 23.39 -10.14 -33.97
CA MET A 1 24.32 -9.31 -33.17
C MET A 1 23.47 -8.65 -32.09
N LEU A 2 23.45 -9.20 -30.87
CA LEU A 2 22.68 -8.65 -29.76
C LEU A 2 23.49 -7.48 -29.19
N ALA A 3 22.93 -6.27 -29.20
CA ALA A 3 23.56 -5.12 -28.59
C ALA A 3 23.63 -5.34 -27.07
N GLU A 4 24.84 -5.40 -26.52
CA GLU A 4 25.05 -5.42 -25.08
C GLU A 4 24.54 -4.10 -24.49
N THR A 5 23.43 -4.16 -23.78
CA THR A 5 22.94 -3.02 -23.01
C THR A 5 23.83 -2.89 -21.77
N LYS A 6 24.79 -1.96 -21.82
CA LYS A 6 25.62 -1.62 -20.66
C LYS A 6 24.76 -0.83 -19.67
N PHE A 7 24.37 -1.47 -18.56
CA PHE A 7 23.79 -0.76 -17.43
C PHE A 7 24.85 0.18 -16.84
N ALA A 8 24.50 1.46 -16.66
CA ALA A 8 25.37 2.42 -16.00
C ALA A 8 25.69 1.94 -14.58
N ALA A 9 26.91 2.20 -14.10
CA ALA A 9 27.30 1.87 -12.74
C ALA A 9 26.41 2.64 -11.75
N THR A 10 25.52 1.90 -11.08
CA THR A 10 24.61 2.47 -10.08
C THR A 10 25.36 2.66 -8.76
N LYS A 11 25.15 3.81 -8.10
CA LYS A 11 25.59 4.06 -6.73
C LYS A 11 25.17 2.87 -5.84
N PRO A 12 26.03 2.37 -4.92
CA PRO A 12 25.62 1.36 -3.95
C PRO A 12 24.41 1.82 -3.12
N LEU A 13 23.52 0.89 -2.78
CA LEU A 13 22.39 1.17 -1.89
C LEU A 13 22.92 1.47 -0.48
N ASP A 14 22.41 2.56 0.11
CA ASP A 14 22.78 2.97 1.46
C ASP A 14 22.28 1.92 2.47
N ALA A 15 23.17 1.47 3.38
CA ALA A 15 22.84 0.49 4.40
C ALA A 15 21.71 0.97 5.33
N PRO A 16 20.87 0.06 5.87
CA PRO A 16 19.81 0.44 6.78
C PRO A 16 20.37 1.14 8.02
N ALA A 17 19.76 2.28 8.39
CA ALA A 17 20.36 3.24 9.32
C ALA A 17 20.50 2.72 10.77
N LEU A 18 19.76 1.68 11.17
CA LEU A 18 19.85 1.10 12.52
C LEU A 18 20.64 -0.21 12.54
N GLY A 19 21.32 -0.55 11.44
CA GLY A 19 22.10 -1.80 11.31
C GLY A 19 21.24 -3.04 11.12
N GLU A 20 19.94 -2.90 10.86
CA GLU A 20 19.07 -4.01 10.51
C GLU A 20 19.44 -4.60 9.13
N PRO A 21 19.17 -5.90 8.88
CA PRO A 21 19.34 -6.46 7.54
C PRO A 21 18.32 -5.90 6.56
N TYR A 22 18.65 -5.94 5.27
CA TYR A 22 17.67 -5.67 4.22
C TYR A 22 16.58 -6.76 4.23
N LEU A 23 15.32 -6.34 4.27
CA LEU A 23 14.17 -7.21 4.09
C LEU A 23 13.97 -7.45 2.58
N LEU A 24 14.42 -8.61 2.11
CA LEU A 24 14.28 -9.08 0.73
C LEU A 24 13.04 -9.98 0.58
N THR A 25 11.93 -9.57 1.19
CA THR A 25 10.65 -10.28 1.18
C THR A 25 9.66 -9.56 0.27
N PRO A 26 8.54 -10.18 -0.14
CA PRO A 26 7.46 -9.45 -0.82
C PRO A 26 6.69 -8.47 0.08
N GLY A 27 7.09 -8.33 1.35
CA GLY A 27 6.47 -7.46 2.34
C GLY A 27 6.57 -8.04 3.76
N PRO A 28 6.83 -7.21 4.79
CA PRO A 28 7.24 -5.80 4.72
C PRO A 28 8.68 -5.65 4.18
N LEU A 29 8.97 -4.50 3.56
CA LEU A 29 10.30 -4.14 3.03
C LEU A 29 11.04 -3.18 3.98
N THR A 30 12.36 -3.06 3.81
CA THR A 30 13.15 -2.06 4.53
C THR A 30 12.75 -0.64 4.11
N THR A 31 12.36 0.19 5.07
CA THR A 31 11.95 1.59 4.87
C THR A 31 13.11 2.57 4.97
N ALA A 32 13.02 3.72 4.30
CA ALA A 32 13.96 4.82 4.48
C ALA A 32 13.96 5.35 5.93
N TYR A 33 15.11 5.84 6.40
CA TYR A 33 15.25 6.31 7.79
C TYR A 33 14.27 7.45 8.13
N ALA A 34 14.06 8.39 7.21
CA ALA A 34 13.10 9.49 7.40
C ALA A 34 11.66 9.01 7.64
N VAL A 35 11.25 7.88 7.05
CA VAL A 35 9.92 7.28 7.30
C VAL A 35 9.84 6.76 8.73
N LYS A 36 10.90 6.10 9.22
CA LYS A 36 10.97 5.64 10.62
C LYS A 36 10.91 6.82 11.60
N GLN A 37 11.63 7.90 11.32
CA GLN A 37 11.61 9.11 12.15
C GLN A 37 10.21 9.74 12.19
N ALA A 38 9.48 9.76 11.07
CA ALA A 38 8.10 10.27 11.03
C ALA A 38 7.13 9.48 11.92
N MET A 39 7.42 8.20 12.19
CA MET A 39 6.62 7.35 13.08
C MET A 39 6.79 7.67 14.57
N LEU A 40 7.78 8.49 14.96
CA LEU A 40 8.02 8.88 16.35
C LEU A 40 7.09 10.01 16.84
N ARG A 41 6.13 10.44 16.01
CA ARG A 41 5.21 11.53 16.32
C ARG A 41 3.80 11.00 16.59
N ASP A 42 3.26 11.37 17.75
CA ASP A 42 1.86 11.12 18.12
C ASP A 42 0.91 12.14 17.48
N TRP A 43 -0.34 11.71 17.27
CA TRP A 43 -1.39 12.51 16.64
C TRP A 43 -2.74 12.30 17.34
N GLY A 44 -3.47 13.39 17.62
CA GLY A 44 -4.88 13.31 17.98
C GLY A 44 -5.74 13.10 16.74
N SER A 45 -6.59 12.08 16.72
CA SER A 45 -7.42 11.73 15.55
C SER A 45 -8.44 12.80 15.17
N TRP A 46 -8.81 13.67 16.12
CA TRP A 46 -9.74 14.77 15.93
C TRP A 46 -9.04 16.09 15.55
N ASP A 47 -7.71 16.15 15.64
CA ASP A 47 -6.95 17.37 15.41
C ASP A 47 -6.98 17.76 13.92
N GLY A 48 -7.00 19.07 13.67
CA GLY A 48 -7.02 19.62 12.31
C GLY A 48 -5.87 19.13 11.45
N ASP A 49 -4.67 19.03 12.03
CA ASP A 49 -3.48 18.61 11.30
C ASP A 49 -3.54 17.11 10.91
N PHE A 50 -4.09 16.24 11.76
CA PHE A 50 -4.27 14.83 11.43
C PHE A 50 -5.30 14.63 10.31
N ARG A 51 -6.39 15.40 10.37
CA ARG A 51 -7.42 15.41 9.30
C ARG A 51 -6.85 15.91 7.98
N ALA A 52 -6.03 16.97 8.01
CA ALA A 52 -5.36 17.51 6.84
C ALA A 52 -4.36 16.50 6.24
N MET A 53 -3.55 15.84 7.08
CA MET A 53 -2.65 14.77 6.65
C MET A 53 -3.43 13.61 5.99
N THR A 54 -4.56 13.21 6.58
CA THR A 54 -5.39 12.12 6.05
C THR A 54 -5.99 12.50 4.70
N ALA A 55 -6.45 13.74 4.53
CA ALA A 55 -6.95 14.24 3.26
C ALA A 55 -5.85 14.28 2.17
N ASP A 56 -4.65 14.74 2.52
CA ASP A 56 -3.51 14.74 1.58
C ASP A 56 -3.09 13.32 1.19
N LEU A 57 -3.06 12.38 2.14
CA LEU A 57 -2.79 10.97 1.88
C LEU A 57 -3.76 10.39 0.85
N ARG A 58 -5.08 10.59 1.04
CA ARG A 58 -6.13 10.11 0.13
C ARG A 58 -5.93 10.68 -1.28
N ARG A 59 -5.73 11.99 -1.39
CA ARG A 59 -5.48 12.69 -2.66
C ARG A 59 -4.25 12.13 -3.38
N ARG A 60 -3.15 11.90 -2.66
CA ARG A 60 -1.91 11.38 -3.24
C ARG A 60 -2.05 9.92 -3.67
N LEU A 61 -2.78 9.10 -2.92
CA LEU A 61 -3.05 7.71 -3.31
C LEU A 61 -3.91 7.63 -4.58
N LEU A 62 -4.92 8.48 -4.71
CA LEU A 62 -5.72 8.58 -5.95
C LEU A 62 -4.87 9.03 -7.14
N ALA A 63 -3.96 10.00 -6.95
CA ALA A 63 -3.05 10.41 -8.02
C ALA A 63 -2.16 9.26 -8.53
N LEU A 64 -1.84 8.25 -7.70
CA LEU A 64 -1.05 7.09 -8.11
C LEU A 64 -1.83 6.11 -9.00
N THR A 65 -3.16 6.11 -8.98
CA THR A 65 -3.97 5.21 -9.81
C THR A 65 -4.06 5.67 -11.26
N GLY A 66 -3.70 6.93 -11.54
CA GLY A 66 -3.88 7.55 -12.85
C GLY A 66 -5.32 7.97 -13.13
N ASP A 67 -6.16 8.11 -12.10
CA ASP A 67 -7.53 8.61 -12.24
C ASP A 67 -7.54 10.07 -12.69
N ALA A 68 -7.76 10.28 -13.98
CA ALA A 68 -7.81 11.62 -14.58
C ALA A 68 -9.22 12.25 -14.56
N ARG A 69 -10.25 11.49 -14.16
CA ARG A 69 -11.66 11.93 -14.21
C ARG A 69 -12.29 12.10 -12.84
N ASP A 70 -11.51 11.95 -11.77
CA ASP A 70 -11.97 12.02 -10.38
C ASP A 70 -13.16 11.07 -10.13
N GLU A 71 -13.08 9.86 -10.69
CA GLU A 71 -14.13 8.83 -10.60
C GLU A 71 -14.00 7.95 -9.35
N PHE A 72 -12.83 7.94 -8.71
CA PHE A 72 -12.54 7.11 -7.55
C PHE A 72 -12.42 7.91 -6.25
N ASP A 73 -12.67 7.23 -5.14
CA ASP A 73 -12.37 7.71 -3.80
C ASP A 73 -11.42 6.73 -3.09
N CYS A 74 -10.69 7.24 -2.09
CA CYS A 74 -9.78 6.48 -1.25
C CYS A 74 -10.32 6.46 0.19
N VAL A 75 -10.60 5.27 0.70
CA VAL A 75 -10.97 5.04 2.10
C VAL A 75 -9.79 4.37 2.82
N PRO A 76 -9.07 5.08 3.71
CA PRO A 76 -8.03 4.46 4.52
C PRO A 76 -8.65 3.43 5.47
N MET A 77 -8.20 2.18 5.38
CA MET A 77 -8.66 1.09 6.24
C MET A 77 -7.56 0.69 7.21
N GLN A 78 -7.90 0.58 8.50
CA GLN A 78 -6.99 0.01 9.49
C GLN A 78 -6.93 -1.51 9.29
N GLY A 79 -5.74 -2.04 9.01
CA GLY A 79 -5.53 -3.48 8.91
C GLY A 79 -4.53 -3.83 7.83
N SER A 80 -4.46 -5.13 7.51
CA SER A 80 -3.65 -5.64 6.42
C SER A 80 -4.40 -5.57 5.08
N GLY A 81 -3.71 -5.83 3.98
CA GLY A 81 -4.37 -5.97 2.67
C GLY A 81 -5.50 -7.03 2.65
N SER A 82 -5.36 -8.12 3.42
CA SER A 82 -6.44 -9.13 3.53
C SER A 82 -7.68 -8.57 4.21
N PHE A 83 -7.50 -7.72 5.22
CA PHE A 83 -8.61 -7.03 5.89
C PHE A 83 -9.35 -6.10 4.93
N CYS A 84 -8.63 -5.40 4.06
CA CYS A 84 -9.25 -4.57 3.03
C CYS A 84 -10.10 -5.39 2.05
N VAL A 85 -9.65 -6.59 1.65
CA VAL A 85 -10.42 -7.50 0.78
C VAL A 85 -11.70 -7.99 1.48
N GLU A 86 -11.60 -8.36 2.76
CA GLU A 86 -12.75 -8.76 3.57
C GLU A 86 -13.75 -7.62 3.73
N ALA A 87 -13.29 -6.41 4.07
CA ALA A 87 -14.13 -5.22 4.18
C ALA A 87 -14.83 -4.89 2.86
N MET A 88 -14.13 -5.02 1.72
CA MET A 88 -14.70 -4.82 0.39
C MET A 88 -15.83 -5.82 0.11
N LEU A 89 -15.60 -7.12 0.34
CA LEU A 89 -16.61 -8.16 0.14
C LEU A 89 -17.81 -7.96 1.07
N GLY A 90 -17.57 -7.70 2.36
CA GLY A 90 -18.62 -7.47 3.36
C GLY A 90 -19.43 -6.18 3.14
N SER A 91 -18.87 -5.19 2.45
CA SER A 91 -19.52 -3.89 2.23
C SER A 91 -20.21 -3.77 0.87
N PHE A 92 -19.66 -4.38 -0.18
CA PHE A 92 -20.16 -4.22 -1.55
C PHE A 92 -21.04 -5.36 -2.04
N VAL A 93 -21.06 -6.51 -1.37
CA VAL A 93 -21.92 -7.64 -1.74
C VAL A 93 -23.25 -7.51 -0.99
N PRO A 94 -24.40 -7.40 -1.67
CA PRO A 94 -25.69 -7.43 -1.01
C PRO A 94 -25.90 -8.73 -0.25
N LYS A 95 -26.79 -8.73 0.76
CA LYS A 95 -27.08 -9.93 1.58
C LYS A 95 -27.45 -11.17 0.76
N ASP A 96 -28.24 -10.98 -0.30
CA ASP A 96 -28.66 -12.04 -1.22
C ASP A 96 -27.82 -12.05 -2.53
N GLY A 97 -26.72 -11.29 -2.54
CA GLY A 97 -25.79 -11.19 -3.65
C GLY A 97 -24.89 -12.42 -3.77
N LYS A 98 -24.26 -12.57 -4.93
CA LYS A 98 -23.26 -13.61 -5.19
C LYS A 98 -22.03 -12.99 -5.79
N VAL A 99 -20.86 -13.55 -5.48
CA VAL A 99 -19.57 -13.13 -6.04
C VAL A 99 -18.95 -14.30 -6.78
N LEU A 100 -18.39 -14.00 -7.96
CA LEU A 100 -17.48 -14.91 -8.65
C LEU A 100 -16.04 -14.53 -8.30
N VAL A 101 -15.30 -15.43 -7.66
CA VAL A 101 -13.89 -15.22 -7.32
C VAL A 101 -13.00 -15.98 -8.31
N LEU A 102 -12.11 -15.26 -9.00
CA LEU A 102 -11.08 -15.86 -9.85
C LEU A 102 -9.90 -16.31 -8.99
N ALA A 103 -9.98 -17.52 -8.42
CA ALA A 103 -9.02 -18.03 -7.45
C ALA A 103 -7.75 -18.65 -8.09
N ASN A 104 -6.89 -17.81 -8.68
CA ASN A 104 -5.66 -18.24 -9.36
C ASN A 104 -4.38 -18.22 -8.49
N GLY A 105 -4.53 -18.21 -7.16
CA GLY A 105 -3.40 -18.18 -6.22
C GLY A 105 -3.84 -17.94 -4.79
N ALA A 106 -2.88 -17.81 -3.87
CA ALA A 106 -3.15 -17.76 -2.42
C ALA A 106 -4.12 -16.64 -2.00
N TYR A 107 -4.06 -15.47 -2.65
CA TYR A 107 -4.96 -14.35 -2.35
C TYR A 107 -6.41 -14.63 -2.79
N GLY A 108 -6.59 -15.15 -4.02
CA GLY A 108 -7.91 -15.50 -4.54
C GLY A 108 -8.53 -16.69 -3.81
N LEU A 109 -7.72 -17.68 -3.43
CA LEU A 109 -8.16 -18.81 -2.61
C LEU A 109 -8.61 -18.34 -1.23
N ARG A 110 -7.89 -17.40 -0.59
CA ARG A 110 -8.31 -16.79 0.68
C ARG A 110 -9.62 -16.04 0.56
N ALA A 111 -9.81 -15.27 -0.51
CA ALA A 111 -11.05 -14.51 -0.73
C ALA A 111 -12.28 -15.39 -1.02
N ALA A 112 -12.08 -16.66 -1.37
CA ALA A 112 -13.13 -17.62 -1.68
C ALA A 112 -13.51 -18.54 -0.50
N GLN A 113 -12.81 -18.44 0.64
CA GLN A 113 -13.12 -19.17 1.88
C GLN A 113 -14.21 -18.45 2.67
#